data_AF-A0AAV5I3E2-F1
#
_entry.id   AF-A0AAV5I3E2-F1
#
_cell.length_a   1.000
_cell.length_b   1.000
_cell.length_c   1.000
_cell.angle_alpha   90.00
_cell.angle_beta   90.00
_cell.angle_gamma   90.00
#
_symmetry.space_group_name_H-M   'P 1'
#
loop_
_entity.id
_entity.type
_entity.pdbx_description
1 polymer ?
#
loop_
_entity_poly.entity_id
_entity_poly.type
_entity_poly.pdbx_seq_one_letter_code
_entity_poly.pdbx_strand_id
1 'polypeptide(L)' 'MVLTILSYSLVAYMPHLSLLYGDLTDEEKKKAQEKANILDESVYTLSFQISRLALYKTDTEDKTCKSWAKVAEYNLSPN' A
#
# COMPACT_ATOMS: atom_id res chain seq x y z
N MET A 1 6.17 6.01 5.69
CA MET A 1 7.11 5.38 4.73
C MET A 1 6.35 5.17 3.43
N VAL A 2 6.55 6.05 2.44
CA VAL A 2 5.96 5.92 1.10
C VAL A 2 6.89 4.99 0.32
N LEU A 3 6.39 3.82 -0.11
CA LEU A 3 7.19 2.90 -0.90
C LEU A 3 7.31 3.45 -2.33
N THR A 4 8.48 3.98 -2.62
CA THR A 4 8.82 4.60 -3.90
C THR A 4 9.32 3.51 -4.85
N ILE A 5 8.57 3.21 -5.92
CA ILE A 5 9.10 2.45 -7.07
C ILE A 5 9.86 3.46 -7.94
N LEU A 6 11.09 3.75 -7.58
CA LEU A 6 12.08 4.31 -8.50
C LEU A 6 12.95 3.16 -8.98
N SER A 7 12.97 2.97 -10.29
CA SER A 7 13.88 2.09 -11.01
C SER A 7 15.34 2.48 -10.71
N TYR A 8 16.00 1.82 -9.74
CA TYR A 8 17.45 1.58 -9.65
C TYR A 8 17.77 0.57 -8.51
N SER A 9 17.67 -0.73 -8.81
CA SER A 9 18.52 -1.85 -8.34
C SER A 9 19.02 -2.01 -6.87
N LEU A 10 18.29 -1.67 -5.78
CA LEU A 10 18.75 -2.06 -4.42
C LEU A 10 17.70 -2.53 -3.39
N VAL A 11 16.42 -2.62 -3.72
CA VAL A 11 15.40 -3.15 -2.79
C VAL A 11 14.68 -4.32 -3.45
N ALA A 12 14.73 -5.49 -2.82
CA ALA A 12 13.96 -6.65 -3.26
C ALA A 12 12.46 -6.27 -3.28
N TYR A 13 11.75 -6.70 -4.32
CA TYR A 13 10.31 -6.50 -4.41
C TYR A 13 9.62 -7.11 -3.19
N MET A 14 8.92 -6.29 -2.42
CA MET A 14 8.17 -6.69 -1.24
C MET A 14 6.67 -6.52 -1.54
N PRO A 15 5.95 -7.58 -1.93
CA PRO A 15 4.51 -7.47 -2.15
C PRO A 15 3.81 -7.17 -0.83
N HIS A 16 3.21 -5.98 -0.71
CA HIS A 16 2.47 -5.58 0.48
C HIS A 16 1.30 -4.67 0.11
N LEU A 17 0.29 -4.67 0.98
CA LEU A 17 -0.81 -3.72 0.97
C LEU A 17 -0.59 -2.72 2.10
N SER A 18 -0.35 -1.45 1.77
CA SER A 18 -0.22 -0.40 2.79
C SER A 18 -1.57 -0.13 3.45
N LEU A 19 -1.66 -0.24 4.78
CA LEU A 19 -2.89 0.02 5.55
C LEU A 19 -2.97 1.47 6.07
N LEU A 20 -1.82 2.07 6.40
CA LEU A 20 -1.76 3.40 7.00
C LEU A 20 -0.48 4.13 6.59
N TYR A 21 -0.61 5.39 6.18
CA TYR A 21 0.50 6.33 6.03
C TYR A 21 0.45 7.36 7.15
N GLY A 22 1.55 7.46 7.89
CA GLY A 22 1.72 8.44 8.95
C GLY A 22 3.16 8.46 9.43
N ASP A 23 3.60 9.61 9.93
CA ASP A 23 4.86 9.75 10.64
C ASP A 23 4.60 9.37 12.10
N LEU A 24 4.73 8.08 12.41
CA LEU A 24 4.41 7.48 13.71
C LEU A 24 5.69 7.13 14.48
N THR A 25 5.66 7.25 15.81
CA THR A 25 6.70 6.67 16.67
C THR A 25 6.62 5.13 16.65
N ASP A 26 7.64 4.44 17.15
CA ASP A 26 7.64 2.98 17.17
C ASP A 26 6.54 2.41 18.09
N GLU A 27 6.23 3.10 19.20
CA GLU A 27 5.11 2.76 20.07
C GLU A 27 3.77 2.92 19.36
N GLU A 28 3.60 3.99 18.59
CA GLU A 28 2.38 4.24 17.81
C GLU A 28 2.20 3.22 16.69
N LYS A 29 3.29 2.83 16.02
CA LYS A 29 3.27 1.73 15.02
C LYS A 29 2.81 0.42 15.64
N LYS A 30 3.33 0.07 16.83
CA LYS A 30 2.93 -1.16 17.54
C LYS A 30 1.44 -1.13 17.90
N LYS A 31 0.96 -0.01 18.44
CA LYS A 31 -0.48 0.18 18.75
C LYS A 31 -1.36 0.11 17.50
N ALA A 32 -0.90 0.68 16.39
CA ALA A 32 -1.64 0.62 15.12
C ALA A 32 -1.74 -0.82 14.59
N GLN A 33 -0.66 -1.59 14.71
CA GLN A 33 -0.65 -3.01 14.36
C GLN A 33 -1.60 -3.83 15.25
N GLU A 34 -1.53 -3.66 16.57
CA GLU A 34 -2.44 -4.33 17.52
C GLU A 34 -3.91 -3.99 17.21
N LYS A 35 -4.20 -2.72 16.91
CA LYS A 35 -5.55 -2.28 16.55
C LYS A 35 -6.04 -2.89 15.24
N ALA A 36 -5.17 -3.03 14.22
CA ALA A 36 -5.53 -3.69 12.97
C ALA A 36 -5.97 -5.15 13.22
N ASN A 37 -5.27 -5.85 14.11
CA ASN A 37 -5.59 -7.25 14.45
C ASN A 37 -6.93 -7.39 15.16
N ILE A 38 -7.23 -6.46 16.06
CA ILE A 38 -8.51 -6.42 16.79
C ILE A 38 -9.66 -6.12 15.84
N LEU A 39 -9.43 -5.29 14.81
CA LEU A 39 -10.45 -4.95 13.81
C LEU A 39 -10.71 -6.11 12.86
N ASP A 40 -9.67 -6.83 12.45
CA ASP A 40 -9.77 -8.01 11.61
C ASP A 40 -8.61 -8.99 11.89
N GLU A 41 -8.94 -10.08 12.58
CA GLU A 41 -7.96 -11.13 12.92
C GLU A 41 -7.48 -11.88 11.67
N SER A 42 -8.26 -11.87 10.59
CA SER A 42 -7.93 -12.54 9.32
C SER A 42 -6.96 -11.76 8.45
N VAL A 43 -6.62 -10.52 8.82
CA VAL A 43 -5.73 -9.65 8.03
C VAL A 43 -4.37 -10.30 7.71
N TYR A 44 -3.91 -11.22 8.55
CA TYR A 44 -2.65 -11.97 8.36
C TYR A 44 -2.75 -13.17 7.43
N THR A 45 -3.95 -13.71 7.22
CA THR A 45 -4.18 -14.93 6.44
C THR A 45 -5.05 -14.69 5.21
N LEU A 46 -5.45 -13.43 4.99
CA LEU A 46 -6.31 -13.03 3.91
C LEU A 46 -5.67 -13.36 2.56
N SER A 47 -6.41 -14.11 1.75
CA SER A 47 -6.12 -14.32 0.34
C SER A 47 -7.16 -13.60 -0.49
N PHE A 48 -6.73 -12.84 -1.49
CA PHE A 48 -7.62 -12.08 -2.35
C PHE A 48 -7.11 -12.04 -3.79
N GLN A 49 -8.03 -11.92 -4.73
CA GLN A 49 -7.71 -11.85 -6.16
C GLN A 49 -7.41 -10.41 -6.57
N ILE A 50 -6.28 -10.21 -7.26
CA ILE A 50 -6.04 -8.96 -8.00
C ILE A 50 -6.79 -9.05 -9.32
N SER A 51 -7.92 -8.35 -9.42
CA SER A 51 -8.80 -8.38 -10.61
C SER A 51 -8.63 -7.17 -11.53
N ARG A 52 -7.89 -6.13 -11.11
CA ARG A 52 -7.73 -4.88 -11.85
C ARG A 52 -6.37 -4.27 -11.61
N LEU A 53 -5.91 -3.49 -12.58
CA LEU A 53 -4.76 -2.60 -12.46
C LEU A 53 -5.19 -1.17 -12.72
N ALA A 54 -4.57 -0.23 -12.02
CA ALA A 54 -4.80 1.19 -12.24
C ALA A 54 -3.48 1.92 -12.44
N LEU A 55 -3.44 2.79 -13.44
CA LEU A 55 -2.33 3.70 -13.69
C LEU A 55 -2.60 4.99 -12.92
N TYR A 56 -1.68 5.36 -12.05
CA TYR A 56 -1.72 6.61 -11.31
C TYR A 56 -0.54 7.50 -11.68
N LYS A 57 -0.79 8.81 -11.74
CA LYS A 57 0.25 9.81 -11.59
C LYS A 57 0.43 10.04 -10.09
N THR A 58 1.63 9.77 -9.58
CA THR A 58 1.95 9.91 -8.16
C THR A 58 3.15 10.83 -8.00
N ASP A 59 3.06 11.77 -7.07
CA ASP A 59 4.21 12.45 -6.52
C ASP A 59 4.57 11.74 -5.20
N THR A 60 5.69 11.01 -5.19
CA THR A 60 6.08 10.19 -4.04
C THR A 60 6.54 11.01 -2.84
N GLU A 61 6.86 12.28 -3.05
CA GLU A 61 7.20 13.21 -1.97
C GLU A 61 5.95 13.84 -1.33
N ASP A 62 4.80 13.82 -2.02
CA ASP A 62 3.52 14.29 -1.48
C ASP A 62 2.93 13.29 -0.47
N LYS A 63 3.27 13.49 0.80
CA LYS A 63 2.71 12.73 1.94
C LYS A 63 1.20 12.92 2.13
N THR A 64 0.57 13.92 1.51
CA THR A 64 -0.87 14.16 1.65
C THR A 64 -1.71 13.34 0.67
N CYS A 65 -1.07 12.72 -0.32
CA CYS A 65 -1.69 12.00 -1.44
C CYS A 65 -2.66 12.85 -2.29
N LYS A 66 -2.71 14.18 -2.12
CA LYS A 66 -3.66 15.06 -2.83
C LYS A 66 -3.28 15.28 -4.29
N SER A 67 -1.99 15.18 -4.60
CA SER A 67 -1.47 15.24 -5.98
C SER A 67 -1.69 13.94 -6.75
N TRP A 68 -2.05 12.85 -6.09
CA TRP A 68 -2.18 11.55 -6.72
C TRP A 68 -3.46 11.48 -7.53
N ALA A 69 -3.34 11.16 -8.81
CA ALA A 69 -4.46 11.14 -9.73
C ALA A 69 -4.49 9.84 -10.52
N LYS A 70 -5.65 9.17 -10.50
CA LYS A 70 -5.90 8.01 -11.36
C LYS A 70 -6.01 8.47 -12.81
N VAL A 71 -5.22 7.88 -13.69
CA VAL A 71 -5.20 8.18 -15.13
C VAL A 71 -6.02 7.17 -15.90
N ALA A 72 -5.87 5.89 -15.58
CA ALA A 72 -6.58 4.80 -16.24
C ALA A 72 -6.76 3.60 -15.29
N GLU A 73 -7.70 2.72 -15.63
CA GLU A 73 -7.96 1.47 -14.94
C GLU A 73 -8.28 0.39 -15.98
N TYR A 74 -7.83 -0.83 -15.73
CA TYR A 74 -8.04 -1.96 -16.61
C TYR A 74 -8.44 -3.20 -15.81
N ASN A 75 -9.43 -3.94 -16.32
CA ASN A 75 -9.85 -5.22 -15.73
C ASN A 75 -8.96 -6.34 -16.23
N LEU A 76 -8.37 -7.08 -15.29
CA LEU A 76 -7.65 -8.31 -15.61
C LEU A 76 -8.67 -9.41 -15.84
N SER A 77 -8.59 -10.06 -17.00
CA SER A 77 -9.31 -11.31 -17.23
C SER A 77 -8.76 -12.39 -16.29
N PRO A 78 -9.61 -13.23 -15.68
CA PRO A 78 -9.15 -14.46 -15.06
C PRO A 78 -8.33 -15.27 -16.08
N ASN A 79 -7.21 -15.83 -15.63
CA ASN A 79 -6.47 -16.82 -16.43
C ASN A 79 -7.24 -18.13 -16.49
#